data_AF-A0A5J5GJ54-F1
#
_entry.id   AF-A0A5J5GJ54-F1
#
_cell.length_a   1.000
_cell.length_b   1.000
_cell.length_c   1.000
_cell.angle_alpha   90.00
_cell.angle_beta   90.00
_cell.angle_gamma   90.00
#
_symmetry.space_group_name_H-M   'P 1'
#
loop_
_entity.id
_entity.type
_entity.pdbx_description
1 polymer ?
#
loop_
_entity_poly.entity_id
_entity_poly.type
_entity_poly.pdbx_seq_one_letter_code
_entity_poly.pdbx_strand_id
1 'polypeptide(L)'
;MPFDSLIYGLVAAGFCLAALTTLRRMSGRAPSGGPREVHEETGPLPEFSVLETAPPRDASAAAPAEPAETVLAEEVEERDPQAAEAFNLTLDIDPARTAEEAEVVSLLDPRDVLSLEFADHPSGRLHVVHGSARAQLDTGIASSAWIDVYLSDRDRLTAEDVGRSGEIRADLATHILRIDLGKRHEKRDGTVEGAINEEPEIYFDREVASEIDHAV
;
A
#
# COMPACT_ATOMS: atom_id res chain seq x y z
N MET A 1 12.46 -6.13 43.67
CA MET A 1 11.34 -7.06 43.42
C MET A 1 10.08 -6.34 43.90
N PRO A 2 9.26 -5.81 43.00
CA PRO A 2 8.29 -6.64 42.30
C PRO A 2 8.19 -6.42 40.79
N PHE A 3 7.91 -7.52 40.09
CA PHE A 3 7.27 -7.59 38.79
C PHE A 3 5.75 -7.54 39.01
N ASP A 4 5.01 -6.78 38.20
CA ASP A 4 3.65 -7.08 37.73
C ASP A 4 3.02 -5.80 37.14
N SER A 5 2.99 -5.70 35.81
CA SER A 5 1.97 -5.00 35.01
C SER A 5 2.31 -5.10 33.52
N LEU A 6 2.19 -6.32 32.99
CA LEU A 6 1.91 -6.56 31.56
C LEU A 6 0.42 -6.88 31.44
N ILE A 7 -0.15 -6.59 30.27
CA ILE A 7 -1.57 -6.74 29.86
C ILE A 7 -2.36 -5.41 29.86
N TYR A 8 -2.12 -4.62 28.83
CA TYR A 8 -3.13 -3.89 28.06
C TYR A 8 -2.80 -4.18 26.59
N GLY A 9 -3.53 -5.04 25.87
CA GLY A 9 -4.92 -4.86 25.47
C GLY A 9 -4.93 -4.22 24.07
N LEU A 10 -4.46 -4.90 23.04
CA LEU A 10 -5.31 -5.54 22.01
C LEU A 10 -6.76 -5.03 22.03
N VAL A 11 -7.04 -3.94 21.28
CA VAL A 11 -8.29 -3.57 20.57
C VAL A 11 -8.09 -2.15 20.04
N ALA A 12 -7.57 -1.98 18.83
CA ALA A 12 -7.64 -0.71 18.08
C ALA A 12 -7.54 -0.88 16.56
N ALA A 13 -7.90 -2.06 16.03
CA ALA A 13 -7.90 -2.33 14.58
C ALA A 13 -9.34 -2.44 14.01
N GLY A 14 -10.29 -1.67 14.55
CA GLY A 14 -11.71 -1.84 14.23
C GLY A 14 -12.49 -0.56 13.92
N PHE A 15 -11.84 0.55 13.54
CA PHE A 15 -12.54 1.84 13.42
C PHE A 15 -12.43 2.62 12.10
N CYS A 16 -11.93 2.03 11.01
CA CYS A 16 -11.99 2.70 9.69
C CYS A 16 -12.88 2.03 8.63
N LEU A 17 -13.47 0.85 8.87
CA LEU A 17 -14.39 0.24 7.91
C LEU A 17 -15.86 0.74 8.01
N ALA A 18 -16.22 1.47 9.07
CA ALA A 18 -17.61 1.90 9.30
C ALA A 18 -17.91 3.36 8.92
N ALA A 19 -16.90 4.17 8.58
CA ALA A 19 -17.09 5.60 8.32
C ALA A 19 -17.58 5.92 6.90
N LEU A 20 -17.50 4.98 5.96
CA LEU A 20 -17.95 5.18 4.57
C LEU A 20 -19.36 4.61 4.26
N THR A 21 -19.95 3.84 5.16
CA THR A 21 -21.29 3.24 4.97
C THR A 21 -22.46 4.14 5.39
N THR A 22 -22.20 5.29 6.02
CA THR A 22 -23.26 6.14 6.63
C THR A 22 -23.51 7.48 5.91
N LEU A 23 -23.22 7.58 4.60
CA LEU A 23 -23.60 8.75 3.78
C LEU A 23 -24.48 8.38 2.58
N ARG A 24 -25.34 7.37 2.75
CA ARG A 24 -26.36 7.01 1.75
C ARG A 24 -27.78 7.16 2.30
N ARG A 25 -28.13 8.35 2.76
CA ARG A 25 -29.54 8.77 2.85
C ARG A 25 -29.64 10.27 2.62
N MET A 26 -30.53 10.62 1.68
CA MET A 26 -31.00 11.95 1.31
C MET A 26 -30.21 12.72 0.25
N SER A 27 -30.47 12.42 -1.02
CA SER A 27 -30.84 13.48 -1.96
C SER A 27 -31.85 12.96 -2.97
N GLY A 28 -32.96 13.69 -3.09
CA GLY A 28 -34.12 13.32 -3.87
C GLY A 28 -33.95 13.60 -5.36
N ARG A 29 -34.48 12.66 -6.15
CA ARG A 29 -35.30 12.83 -7.36
C ARG A 29 -35.32 14.23 -8.01
N ALA A 30 -34.77 14.30 -9.23
CA ALA A 30 -35.36 15.05 -10.34
C ALA A 30 -34.98 14.39 -11.70
N PRO A 31 -35.91 14.28 -12.67
CA PRO A 31 -35.66 13.64 -13.96
C PRO A 31 -35.39 14.65 -15.11
N SER A 32 -34.88 14.10 -16.21
CA SER A 32 -35.08 14.50 -17.62
C SER A 32 -34.09 15.47 -18.32
N GLY A 33 -33.79 15.12 -19.58
CA GLY A 33 -33.18 15.92 -20.64
C GLY A 33 -31.67 15.72 -20.73
N GLY A 34 -31.08 14.98 -21.67
CA GLY A 34 -31.26 14.92 -23.13
C GLY A 34 -29.83 14.81 -23.73
N PRO A 35 -29.62 14.27 -24.95
CA PRO A 35 -28.29 14.07 -25.49
C PRO A 35 -27.76 15.39 -26.06
N ARG A 36 -26.51 15.75 -25.76
CA ARG A 36 -25.85 16.87 -26.45
C ARG A 36 -24.45 16.46 -26.92
N GLU A 37 -24.22 16.88 -28.15
CA GLU A 37 -23.20 16.46 -29.09
C GLU A 37 -21.77 16.77 -28.62
N VAL A 38 -20.87 15.88 -29.04
CA VAL A 38 -19.43 15.98 -28.94
C VAL A 38 -18.95 17.04 -29.94
N HIS A 39 -18.19 18.03 -29.46
CA HIS A 39 -17.40 18.92 -30.32
C HIS A 39 -15.92 18.66 -30.03
N GLU A 40 -15.25 18.08 -31.02
CA GLU A 40 -13.79 17.97 -31.10
C GLU A 40 -13.24 19.37 -31.35
N GLU A 41 -12.45 19.90 -30.41
CA GLU A 41 -11.62 21.08 -30.64
C GLU A 41 -10.15 20.68 -30.47
N THR A 42 -9.54 20.35 -31.61
CA THR A 42 -8.12 20.05 -31.76
C THR A 42 -7.32 21.35 -31.72
N GLY A 43 -6.72 21.66 -30.57
CA GLY A 43 -5.77 22.77 -30.43
C GLY A 43 -4.31 22.29 -30.61
N PRO A 44 -3.44 23.09 -31.25
CA PRO A 44 -2.04 22.73 -31.47
C PRO A 44 -1.18 22.83 -30.19
N LEU A 45 -0.23 21.90 -30.06
CA LEU A 45 0.75 21.84 -28.97
C LEU A 45 1.78 22.99 -29.08
N PRO A 46 2.17 23.65 -27.97
CA PRO A 46 3.27 24.59 -27.96
C PRO A 46 4.64 23.90 -27.95
N GLU A 47 5.55 24.41 -28.79
CA GLU A 47 6.96 24.03 -28.86
C GLU A 47 7.71 24.58 -27.64
N PHE A 48 8.26 23.71 -26.78
CA PHE A 48 9.17 24.11 -25.71
C PHE A 48 10.63 23.99 -26.19
N SER A 49 11.29 25.13 -26.32
CA SER A 49 12.73 25.25 -26.55
C SER A 49 13.50 24.91 -25.28
N VAL A 50 14.34 23.87 -25.33
CA VAL A 50 15.31 23.54 -24.27
C VAL A 50 16.60 24.30 -24.57
N LEU A 51 16.92 25.26 -23.72
CA LEU A 51 18.19 25.96 -23.66
C LEU A 51 18.74 25.74 -22.25
N GLU A 52 19.62 24.77 -22.05
CA GLU A 52 20.39 24.70 -20.81
C GLU A 52 21.87 24.35 -21.04
N THR A 53 22.62 25.44 -21.04
CA THR A 53 24.01 25.71 -20.71
C THR A 53 24.79 24.63 -19.94
N ALA A 54 25.95 24.23 -20.48
CA ALA A 54 27.08 23.67 -19.73
C ALA A 54 28.21 24.74 -19.63
N PRO A 55 29.36 24.50 -18.97
CA PRO A 55 29.70 23.91 -17.67
C PRO A 55 30.44 24.96 -16.77
N PRO A 56 31.10 24.60 -15.64
CA PRO A 56 32.56 24.62 -15.69
C PRO A 56 33.34 23.66 -14.76
N ARG A 57 34.48 23.19 -15.31
CA ARG A 57 35.86 23.09 -14.78
C ARG A 57 36.18 22.52 -13.39
N ASP A 58 36.88 21.39 -13.44
CA ASP A 58 38.31 21.18 -13.15
C ASP A 58 39.00 21.74 -11.89
N ALA A 59 39.78 20.82 -11.31
CA ALA A 59 41.02 20.95 -10.53
C ALA A 59 40.94 21.37 -9.04
N SER A 60 41.45 20.51 -8.16
CA SER A 60 42.74 20.75 -7.47
C SER A 60 43.13 19.68 -6.43
N ALA A 61 44.30 19.07 -6.68
CA ALA A 61 45.39 18.60 -5.81
C ALA A 61 45.23 18.02 -4.38
N ALA A 62 45.97 16.91 -4.21
CA ALA A 62 46.70 16.34 -3.04
C ALA A 62 46.89 17.23 -1.78
N ALA A 63 47.03 16.72 -0.55
CA ALA A 63 47.92 15.64 -0.07
C ALA A 63 47.56 15.22 1.40
N PRO A 64 48.20 14.19 1.99
CA PRO A 64 47.80 13.54 3.24
C PRO A 64 48.51 14.09 4.49
N ALA A 65 47.87 13.93 5.66
CA ALA A 65 48.52 14.04 6.97
C ALA A 65 47.84 13.08 7.98
N GLU A 66 48.64 12.16 8.52
CA GLU A 66 48.37 11.31 9.69
C GLU A 66 48.51 12.12 11.01
N PRO A 67 48.45 11.51 12.21
CA PRO A 67 47.34 10.78 12.81
C PRO A 67 47.02 11.34 14.23
N ALA A 68 46.13 10.63 14.93
CA ALA A 68 45.95 10.60 16.38
C ALA A 68 45.05 11.67 16.99
N GLU A 69 43.80 11.29 17.23
CA GLU A 69 43.19 11.49 18.54
C GLU A 69 42.37 10.23 18.87
N THR A 70 42.87 9.47 19.85
CA THR A 70 42.16 8.38 20.49
C THR A 70 41.01 8.98 21.28
N VAL A 71 39.85 9.12 20.63
CA VAL A 71 38.60 9.41 21.34
C VAL A 71 38.23 8.12 22.06
N LEU A 72 38.20 8.20 23.39
CA LEU A 72 37.65 7.19 24.28
C LEU A 72 36.25 6.84 23.75
N ALA A 73 36.14 5.68 23.11
CA ALA A 73 34.87 5.08 22.80
C ALA A 73 34.16 4.89 24.14
N GLU A 74 33.19 5.74 24.43
CA GLU A 74 32.06 5.31 25.23
C GLU A 74 31.62 3.98 24.61
N GLU A 75 31.60 2.92 25.42
CA GLU A 75 30.83 1.73 25.12
C GLU A 75 29.40 2.21 24.86
N VAL A 76 29.12 2.54 23.60
CA VAL A 76 27.80 2.42 23.01
C VAL A 76 27.49 0.97 23.32
N GLU A 77 26.64 0.76 24.33
CA GLU A 77 25.92 -0.49 24.49
C GLU A 77 25.44 -0.82 23.09
N GLU A 78 26.13 -1.78 22.47
CA GLU A 78 25.76 -2.47 21.26
C GLU A 78 24.44 -3.11 21.68
N ARG A 79 23.36 -2.31 21.59
CA ARG A 79 22.00 -2.80 21.68
C ARG A 79 21.99 -3.83 20.59
N ASP A 80 22.08 -5.07 21.03
CA ASP A 80 21.82 -6.26 20.26
C ASP A 80 20.67 -5.87 19.34
N PRO A 81 20.91 -5.66 18.04
CA PRO A 81 19.82 -5.54 17.12
C PRO A 81 19.24 -6.93 17.20
N GLN A 82 18.27 -7.14 18.09
CA GLN A 82 17.24 -8.12 17.90
C GLN A 82 16.81 -7.87 16.47
N ALA A 83 17.40 -8.66 15.59
CA ALA A 83 17.06 -8.72 14.20
C ALA A 83 15.56 -8.90 14.27
N ALA A 84 14.81 -7.89 13.83
CA ALA A 84 13.43 -8.10 13.52
C ALA A 84 13.49 -9.23 12.49
N GLU A 85 13.27 -10.45 12.96
CA GLU A 85 13.39 -11.64 12.14
C GLU A 85 12.41 -11.42 11.00
N ALA A 86 12.93 -11.39 9.76
CA ALA A 86 12.11 -11.15 8.60
C ALA A 86 10.90 -12.09 8.67
N PHE A 87 9.71 -11.50 8.73
CA PHE A 87 8.49 -12.26 8.90
C PHE A 87 8.21 -13.00 7.59
N ASN A 88 8.38 -14.32 7.60
CA ASN A 88 8.06 -15.20 6.48
C ASN A 88 6.74 -15.91 6.79
N LEU A 89 5.67 -15.55 6.07
CA LEU A 89 4.35 -16.16 6.22
C LEU A 89 3.99 -16.94 4.95
N THR A 90 3.63 -18.21 5.14
CA THR A 90 3.07 -19.09 4.11
C THR A 90 1.58 -19.30 4.42
N LEU A 91 0.69 -18.93 3.49
CA LEU A 91 -0.76 -19.06 3.64
C LEU A 91 -1.31 -20.13 2.69
N ASP A 92 -1.80 -21.26 3.23
CA ASP A 92 -2.50 -22.28 2.45
C ASP A 92 -3.96 -21.89 2.20
N ILE A 93 -4.26 -21.53 0.95
CA ILE A 93 -5.58 -21.05 0.54
C ILE A 93 -6.41 -22.21 -0.03
N ASP A 94 -7.39 -22.67 0.75
CA ASP A 94 -8.38 -23.66 0.31
C ASP A 94 -9.47 -23.00 -0.58
N PRO A 95 -9.50 -23.29 -1.90
CA PRO A 95 -10.48 -22.71 -2.83
C PRO A 95 -11.93 -23.14 -2.53
N ALA A 96 -12.14 -24.25 -1.83
CA ALA A 96 -13.47 -24.75 -1.49
C ALA A 96 -14.11 -23.96 -0.35
N ARG A 97 -13.30 -23.22 0.41
CA ARG A 97 -13.76 -22.32 1.46
C ARG A 97 -13.96 -20.94 0.87
N THR A 98 -15.18 -20.64 0.43
CA THR A 98 -15.56 -19.27 0.10
C THR A 98 -15.36 -18.41 1.34
N ALA A 99 -14.38 -17.51 1.30
CA ALA A 99 -14.11 -16.63 2.42
C ALA A 99 -15.22 -15.56 2.46
N GLU A 100 -16.06 -15.59 3.50
CA GLU A 100 -17.08 -14.55 3.71
C GLU A 100 -16.45 -13.19 4.04
N GLU A 101 -15.21 -13.21 4.55
CA GLU A 101 -14.44 -12.04 4.97
C GLU A 101 -13.02 -12.11 4.40
N ALA A 102 -12.42 -10.95 4.10
CA ALA A 102 -11.03 -10.89 3.66
C ALA A 102 -10.08 -11.24 4.80
N GLU A 103 -9.12 -12.13 4.54
CA GLU A 103 -7.99 -12.31 5.44
C GLU A 103 -7.10 -11.06 5.40
N VAL A 104 -6.58 -10.61 6.53
CA VAL A 104 -5.75 -9.40 6.60
C VAL A 104 -4.37 -9.74 7.14
N VAL A 105 -3.35 -9.42 6.36
CA VAL A 105 -1.93 -9.52 6.74
C VAL A 105 -1.34 -8.12 6.74
N SER A 106 -0.48 -7.81 7.72
CA SER A 106 0.21 -6.52 7.79
C SER A 106 1.66 -6.67 7.33
N LEU A 107 2.09 -5.82 6.40
CA LEU A 107 3.45 -5.77 5.87
C LEU A 107 4.01 -4.34 6.03
N LEU A 108 4.15 -3.91 7.29
CA LEU A 108 4.47 -2.54 7.64
C LEU A 108 5.97 -2.23 7.63
N ASP A 109 6.82 -3.22 7.89
CA ASP A 109 8.27 -3.07 7.82
C ASP A 109 8.74 -3.37 6.38
N PRO A 110 9.53 -2.50 5.74
CA PRO A 110 10.06 -2.74 4.39
C PRO A 110 11.00 -3.95 4.31
N ARG A 111 11.42 -4.52 5.45
CA ARG A 111 12.23 -5.75 5.50
C ARG A 111 11.38 -7.02 5.59
N ASP A 112 10.07 -6.89 5.78
CA ASP A 112 9.17 -8.03 5.80
C ASP A 112 9.00 -8.59 4.38
N VAL A 113 9.02 -9.93 4.27
CA VAL A 113 8.90 -10.63 2.99
C VAL A 113 7.74 -11.60 3.05
N LEU A 114 6.72 -11.41 2.21
CA LEU A 114 5.57 -12.30 2.17
C LEU A 114 5.71 -13.32 1.04
N SER A 115 5.50 -14.61 1.33
CA SER A 115 5.52 -15.68 0.32
C SER A 115 4.18 -16.42 0.31
N LEU A 116 3.39 -16.25 -0.74
CA LEU A 116 2.08 -16.87 -0.88
C LEU A 116 2.20 -18.16 -1.68
N GLU A 117 1.99 -19.29 -1.01
CA GLU A 117 1.94 -20.63 -1.59
C GLU A 117 0.51 -21.12 -1.59
N PHE A 118 -0.03 -21.40 -2.76
CA PHE A 118 -1.39 -21.90 -2.88
C PHE A 118 -1.35 -23.43 -2.96
N ALA A 119 -2.43 -24.10 -2.55
CA ALA A 119 -2.54 -25.55 -2.69
C ALA A 119 -2.18 -26.03 -4.12
N ASP A 120 -1.87 -27.32 -4.31
CA ASP A 120 -1.41 -27.77 -5.62
C ASP A 120 -2.44 -27.51 -6.75
N HIS A 121 -3.75 -27.50 -6.45
CA HIS A 121 -4.83 -27.44 -7.46
C HIS A 121 -5.99 -26.45 -7.13
N PRO A 122 -5.76 -25.17 -6.75
CA PRO A 122 -6.81 -24.19 -6.60
C PRO A 122 -7.45 -23.95 -7.95
N SER A 123 -8.76 -24.12 -7.97
CA SER A 123 -9.59 -23.63 -9.05
C SER A 123 -9.60 -22.11 -8.97
N GLY A 124 -8.66 -21.45 -9.65
CA GLY A 124 -8.61 -20.00 -9.68
C GLY A 124 -7.32 -19.46 -10.29
N ARG A 125 -7.43 -18.28 -10.87
CA ARG A 125 -6.34 -17.43 -11.33
C ARG A 125 -6.10 -16.35 -10.29
N LEU A 126 -4.83 -15.98 -10.16
CA LEU A 126 -4.37 -14.96 -9.22
C LEU A 126 -4.57 -13.58 -9.82
N HIS A 127 -5.20 -12.68 -9.08
CA HIS A 127 -5.35 -11.28 -9.46
C HIS A 127 -4.91 -10.38 -8.32
N VAL A 128 -4.24 -9.28 -8.65
CA VAL A 128 -3.69 -8.34 -7.68
C VAL A 128 -4.30 -6.96 -7.91
N VAL A 129 -4.76 -6.32 -6.84
CA VAL A 129 -5.24 -4.94 -6.86
C VAL A 129 -4.41 -4.12 -5.89
N HIS A 130 -3.72 -3.12 -6.41
CA HIS A 130 -2.96 -2.13 -5.64
C HIS A 130 -3.92 -1.02 -5.23
N GLY A 131 -4.28 -0.99 -3.96
CA GLY A 131 -5.21 -0.03 -3.40
C GLY A 131 -4.51 1.11 -2.66
N SER A 132 -5.01 2.33 -2.85
CA SER A 132 -4.63 3.47 -2.03
C SER A 132 -5.84 4.35 -1.73
N ALA A 133 -5.82 5.01 -0.58
CA ALA A 133 -6.82 6.02 -0.22
C ALA A 133 -6.14 7.25 0.35
N ARG A 134 -6.65 8.43 0.00
CA ARG A 134 -6.18 9.72 0.53
C ARG A 134 -7.33 10.61 0.95
N ALA A 135 -7.29 11.10 2.17
CA ALA A 135 -8.31 11.99 2.73
C ALA A 135 -7.69 13.29 3.25
N GLN A 136 -8.28 14.43 2.86
CA GLN A 136 -7.98 15.72 3.46
C GLN A 136 -8.78 15.86 4.76
N LEU A 137 -8.09 16.05 5.87
CA LEU A 137 -8.66 16.27 7.21
C LEU A 137 -8.40 17.71 7.67
N ASP A 138 -9.09 18.11 8.74
CA ASP A 138 -8.81 19.37 9.43
C ASP A 138 -7.40 19.39 10.05
N THR A 139 -6.81 18.23 10.33
CA THR A 139 -5.49 18.13 10.95
C THR A 139 -4.34 18.00 9.94
N GLY A 140 -4.64 17.68 8.68
CA GLY A 140 -3.62 17.27 7.73
C GLY A 140 -4.17 16.40 6.59
N ILE A 141 -3.29 15.60 5.99
CA ILE A 141 -3.62 14.62 4.95
C ILE A 141 -3.38 13.23 5.52
N ALA A 142 -4.40 12.39 5.52
CA ALA A 142 -4.27 10.97 5.84
C ALA A 142 -4.21 10.15 4.55
N SER A 143 -3.29 9.19 4.51
CA SER A 143 -3.10 8.25 3.40
C SER A 143 -2.99 6.83 3.93
N SER A 144 -3.48 5.87 3.17
CA SER A 144 -3.29 4.44 3.41
C SER A 144 -3.06 3.71 2.10
N ALA A 145 -2.30 2.62 2.13
CA ALA A 145 -2.10 1.75 0.98
C ALA A 145 -2.24 0.28 1.38
N TRP A 146 -2.70 -0.54 0.42
CA TRP A 146 -2.88 -1.98 0.61
C TRP A 146 -2.75 -2.70 -0.73
N ILE A 147 -2.54 -4.01 -0.69
CA ILE A 147 -2.60 -4.90 -1.84
C ILE A 147 -3.66 -5.95 -1.56
N ASP A 148 -4.66 -6.04 -2.42
CA ASP A 148 -5.63 -7.13 -2.35
C ASP A 148 -5.27 -8.21 -3.37
N VAL A 149 -5.20 -9.45 -2.89
CA VAL A 149 -4.92 -10.65 -3.67
C VAL A 149 -6.20 -11.47 -3.76
N TYR A 150 -6.61 -11.76 -4.98
CA TYR A 150 -7.85 -12.46 -5.28
C TYR A 150 -7.57 -13.75 -6.04
N LEU A 151 -8.34 -14.79 -5.73
CA LEU A 151 -8.52 -15.94 -6.60
C LEU A 151 -9.85 -15.82 -7.33
N SER A 152 -9.85 -15.97 -8.65
CA SER A 152 -11.07 -15.92 -9.46
C SER A 152 -11.05 -16.99 -10.56
N ASP A 153 -12.22 -17.45 -11.01
CA ASP A 153 -12.32 -18.28 -12.21
C ASP A 153 -12.20 -17.48 -13.51
N ARG A 154 -12.24 -16.14 -13.43
CA ARG A 154 -12.11 -15.26 -14.58
C ARG A 154 -10.69 -15.25 -15.11
N ASP A 155 -10.58 -15.22 -16.44
CA ASP A 155 -9.29 -15.08 -17.11
C ASP A 155 -8.59 -13.74 -16.79
N ARG A 156 -9.38 -12.69 -16.51
CA ARG A 156 -8.89 -11.35 -16.23
C ARG A 156 -9.90 -10.55 -15.42
N LEU A 157 -9.42 -9.77 -14.47
CA LEU A 157 -10.19 -8.72 -13.81
C LEU A 157 -9.84 -7.35 -14.41
N THR A 158 -10.80 -6.44 -14.37
CA THR A 158 -10.69 -5.08 -14.91
C THR A 158 -11.03 -4.05 -13.85
N ALA A 159 -10.68 -2.79 -14.09
CA ALA A 159 -11.02 -1.70 -13.17
C ALA A 159 -12.54 -1.54 -12.94
N GLU A 160 -13.39 -1.99 -13.87
CA GLU A 160 -14.85 -1.97 -13.71
C GLU A 160 -15.36 -3.01 -12.71
N ASP A 161 -14.57 -4.07 -12.46
CA ASP A 161 -14.88 -5.11 -11.50
C ASP A 161 -14.54 -4.67 -10.06
N VAL A 162 -13.70 -3.64 -9.90
CA VAL A 162 -13.31 -3.04 -8.62
C VAL A 162 -14.35 -2.01 -8.21
N GLY A 163 -14.95 -2.21 -7.03
CA GLY A 163 -15.92 -1.29 -6.47
C GLY A 163 -15.31 0.06 -6.10
N ARG A 164 -16.17 1.03 -5.75
CA ARG A 164 -15.73 2.37 -5.29
C ARG A 164 -14.91 2.35 -4.00
N SER A 165 -14.98 1.27 -3.24
CA SER A 165 -14.19 1.05 -2.02
C SER A 165 -12.81 0.44 -2.29
N GLY A 166 -12.49 0.13 -3.55
CA GLY A 166 -11.30 -0.64 -3.91
C GLY A 166 -11.45 -2.15 -3.73
N GLU A 167 -12.63 -2.62 -3.31
CA GLU A 167 -12.92 -4.04 -3.12
C GLU A 167 -13.57 -4.63 -4.37
N ILE A 168 -13.09 -5.81 -4.79
CA ILE A 168 -13.76 -6.59 -5.82
C ILE A 168 -15.06 -7.15 -5.26
N ARG A 169 -16.07 -7.27 -6.13
CA ARG A 169 -17.35 -7.86 -5.75
C ARG A 169 -17.15 -9.31 -5.28
N ALA A 170 -17.76 -9.66 -4.15
CA ALA A 170 -17.65 -10.99 -3.56
C ALA A 170 -18.09 -12.13 -4.49
N ASP A 171 -18.92 -11.87 -5.51
CA ASP A 171 -19.33 -12.87 -6.49
C ASP A 171 -18.29 -13.17 -7.57
N LEU A 172 -17.18 -12.41 -7.61
CA LEU A 172 -16.10 -12.55 -8.58
C LEU A 172 -14.84 -13.17 -7.98
N ALA A 173 -14.76 -13.33 -6.67
CA ALA A 173 -13.60 -13.87 -5.98
C ALA A 173 -13.98 -15.09 -5.14
N THR A 174 -13.20 -16.16 -5.22
CA THR A 174 -13.33 -17.34 -4.36
C THR A 174 -12.61 -17.16 -3.03
N HIS A 175 -11.54 -16.35 -3.03
CA HIS A 175 -10.75 -16.01 -1.87
C HIS A 175 -10.22 -14.58 -1.96
N ILE A 176 -10.10 -13.91 -0.81
CA ILE A 176 -9.63 -12.52 -0.71
C ILE A 176 -8.62 -12.42 0.44
N LEU A 177 -7.40 -12.00 0.11
CA LEU A 177 -6.36 -11.66 1.07
C LEU A 177 -6.00 -10.18 0.90
N ARG A 178 -6.11 -9.38 1.95
CA ARG A 178 -5.69 -7.99 2.01
C ARG A 178 -4.37 -7.87 2.75
N ILE A 179 -3.38 -7.27 2.09
CA ILE A 179 -2.06 -6.98 2.63
C ILE A 179 -2.04 -5.47 2.95
N ASP A 180 -2.10 -5.11 4.23
CA ASP A 180 -2.01 -3.73 4.71
C ASP A 180 -0.55 -3.26 4.67
N LEU A 181 -0.27 -2.24 3.84
CA LEU A 181 1.07 -1.65 3.69
C LEU A 181 1.30 -0.48 4.65
N GLY A 182 0.28 -0.08 5.40
CA GLY A 182 0.39 0.95 6.42
C GLY A 182 -0.35 2.23 6.11
N LYS A 183 -0.10 3.21 6.97
CA LYS A 183 -0.85 4.47 7.05
C LYS A 183 0.10 5.60 7.35
N ARG A 184 -0.12 6.73 6.69
CA ARG A 184 0.65 7.96 6.84
C ARG A 184 -0.28 9.13 7.11
N HIS A 185 0.03 9.96 8.10
CA HIS A 185 -0.67 11.21 8.37
C HIS A 185 0.31 12.38 8.35
N GLU A 186 0.15 13.27 7.38
CA GLU A 186 0.94 14.49 7.25
C GLU A 186 0.15 15.67 7.81
N LYS A 187 0.56 16.17 8.97
CA LYS A 187 -0.08 17.30 9.66
C LYS A 187 0.18 18.61 8.93
N ARG A 188 -0.65 19.63 9.23
CA ARG A 188 -0.49 20.99 8.68
C ARG A 188 0.84 21.67 9.03
N ASP A 189 1.48 21.28 10.12
CA ASP A 189 2.79 21.79 10.53
C ASP A 189 3.96 21.08 9.83
N GLY A 190 3.67 20.14 8.92
CA GLY A 190 4.65 19.33 8.19
C GLY A 190 5.11 18.07 8.94
N THR A 191 4.62 17.83 10.17
CA THR A 191 4.93 16.60 10.89
C THR A 191 4.29 15.40 10.20
N VAL A 192 5.08 14.35 9.98
CA VAL A 192 4.61 13.09 9.41
C VAL A 192 4.55 12.01 10.50
N GLU A 193 3.41 11.35 10.61
CA GLU A 193 3.17 10.21 11.50
C GLU A 193 2.87 8.95 10.70
N GLY A 194 3.45 7.82 11.12
CA GLY A 194 3.33 6.55 10.41
C GLY A 194 4.16 6.51 9.13
N ALA A 195 4.07 5.38 8.44
CA ALA A 195 4.73 5.13 7.17
C ALA A 195 3.88 4.16 6.34
N ILE A 196 4.11 4.19 5.03
CA ILE A 196 3.60 3.21 4.08
C ILE A 196 4.82 2.47 3.55
N ASN A 197 4.75 1.14 3.51
CA ASN A 197 5.74 0.32 2.82
C ASN A 197 5.52 0.46 1.30
N GLU A 198 6.31 1.32 0.66
CA GLU A 198 6.18 1.65 -0.77
C GLU A 198 6.81 0.58 -1.68
N GLU A 199 7.68 -0.28 -1.12
CA GLU A 199 8.41 -1.33 -1.84
C GLU A 199 8.22 -2.69 -1.14
N PRO A 200 6.98 -3.21 -1.04
CA PRO A 200 6.74 -4.49 -0.40
C PRO A 200 7.33 -5.65 -1.22
N GLU A 201 8.04 -6.56 -0.56
CA GLU A 201 8.56 -7.76 -1.19
C GLU A 201 7.57 -8.92 -1.03
N ILE A 202 6.86 -9.25 -2.12
CA ILE A 202 5.82 -10.30 -2.14
C ILE A 202 6.13 -11.29 -3.25
N TYR A 203 6.22 -12.57 -2.89
CA TYR A 203 6.41 -13.68 -3.81
C TYR A 203 5.12 -14.48 -3.94
N PHE A 204 4.78 -14.84 -5.19
CA PHE A 204 3.67 -15.72 -5.51
C PHE A 204 4.23 -16.97 -6.19
N ASP A 205 3.75 -18.15 -5.81
CA ASP A 205 4.10 -19.41 -6.49
C ASP A 205 3.42 -19.58 -7.87
N ARG A 206 2.64 -18.57 -8.29
CA ARG A 206 1.78 -18.56 -9.47
C ARG A 206 1.93 -17.30 -10.29
N GLU A 207 1.57 -17.43 -11.57
CA GLU A 207 1.47 -16.29 -12.48
C GLU A 207 0.26 -15.40 -12.12
N VAL A 208 0.51 -14.09 -12.04
CA VAL A 208 -0.53 -13.07 -11.86
C VAL A 208 -1.27 -12.89 -13.19
N ALA A 209 -2.55 -13.24 -13.22
CA ALA A 209 -3.39 -13.12 -14.41
C ALA A 209 -3.81 -11.68 -14.71
N SER A 210 -3.94 -10.83 -13.68
CA SER A 210 -4.12 -9.39 -13.86
C SER A 210 -3.70 -8.58 -12.65
N GLU A 211 -3.20 -7.38 -12.92
CA GLU A 211 -2.80 -6.38 -11.95
C GLU A 211 -3.57 -5.08 -12.22
N ILE A 212 -4.09 -4.44 -11.16
CA ILE A 212 -4.96 -3.25 -11.27
C ILE A 212 -4.55 -2.23 -10.22
N ASP A 213 -4.31 -1.00 -10.63
CA ASP A 213 -4.17 0.14 -9.72
C ASP A 213 -5.52 0.77 -9.38
N HIS A 214 -5.75 1.03 -8.10
CA HIS A 214 -6.95 1.67 -7.59
C HIS A 214 -6.61 2.74 -6.56
N ALA A 215 -7.08 3.96 -6.80
CA ALA A 215 -6.91 5.10 -5.90
C ALA A 215 -8.25 5.74 -5.56
N VAL A 216 -8.47 5.99 -4.27
CA VAL A 216 -9.68 6.60 -3.69
C VAL A 216 -9.38 7.94 -3.04
#